data_AF-A0A3S2P6I6-F1
#
_entry.id   AF-A0A3S2P6I6-F1
#
_cell.length_a   1.000
_cell.length_b   1.000
_cell.length_c   1.000
_cell.angle_alpha   90.00
_cell.angle_beta   90.00
_cell.angle_gamma   90.00
#
_symmetry.space_group_name_H-M   'P 1'
#
loop_
_entity.id
_entity.type
_entity.pdbx_description
1 polymer ?
#
loop_
_entity_poly.entity_id
_entity_poly.type
_entity_poly.pdbx_seq_one_letter_code
_entity_poly.pdbx_strand_id
1 'polypeptide(L)'
;MESSRCTVQTASTESASIHPPVNIPDSDLNKAIPGYTGFIPRSQNYFACSFSENCRKALTEFYQEKHKNDLQKSAELPIVVNYLKQHADGLKVPLKAISNQAFSYEPTNPFTPDRNPYHLDDDHPNKYFMAGFTGHVPKARYLIGKSYPAITKQALILFGKEQKR
;
A
#
# COMPACT_ATOMS: atom_id res chain seq x y z
N MET A 1 -18.62 45.95 49.81
CA MET A 1 -17.83 46.56 48.73
C MET A 1 -17.19 45.42 47.97
N GLU A 2 -17.73 45.18 46.78
CA GLU A 2 -17.57 43.96 45.99
C GLU A 2 -16.18 43.91 45.32
N SER A 3 -15.45 42.81 45.55
CA SER A 3 -14.12 42.59 44.98
C SER A 3 -14.26 42.09 43.54
N SER A 4 -13.87 42.93 42.59
CA SER A 4 -13.90 42.67 41.14
C SER A 4 -13.05 41.45 40.78
N ARG A 5 -13.69 40.44 40.16
CA ARG A 5 -13.01 39.33 39.49
C ARG A 5 -12.64 39.75 38.08
N CYS A 6 -11.34 39.82 37.80
CA CYS A 6 -10.81 40.04 36.45
C CYS A 6 -10.83 38.71 35.68
N THR A 7 -11.80 38.54 34.78
CA THR A 7 -11.85 37.41 33.85
C THR A 7 -10.93 37.71 32.66
N VAL A 8 -9.89 36.89 32.50
CA VAL A 8 -9.00 36.95 31.33
C VAL A 8 -9.70 36.24 30.18
N GLN A 9 -10.07 36.99 29.15
CA GLN A 9 -10.79 36.50 27.98
C GLN A 9 -9.73 36.08 26.94
N THR A 10 -9.51 34.78 26.77
CA THR A 10 -8.64 34.26 25.71
C THR A 10 -9.35 34.39 24.37
N ALA A 11 -8.88 35.31 23.53
CA ALA A 11 -9.34 35.47 22.17
C ALA A 11 -8.93 34.25 21.34
N SER A 12 -9.91 33.43 20.96
CA SER A 12 -9.75 32.41 19.93
C SER A 12 -9.60 33.13 18.59
N THR A 13 -8.39 33.13 18.03
CA THR A 13 -8.16 33.56 16.65
C THR A 13 -8.75 32.49 15.73
N GLU A 14 -9.97 32.75 15.30
CA GLU A 14 -10.69 32.05 14.24
C GLU A 14 -9.94 32.29 12.91
N SER A 15 -9.01 31.41 12.57
CA SER A 15 -8.35 31.43 11.27
C SER A 15 -9.33 30.87 10.23
N ALA A 16 -9.94 31.79 9.49
CA ALA A 16 -10.87 31.56 8.40
C ALA A 16 -10.47 30.37 7.50
N SER A 17 -11.35 29.38 7.43
CA SER A 17 -11.28 28.29 6.47
C SER A 17 -11.55 28.85 5.06
N ILE A 18 -10.49 29.20 4.34
CA ILE A 18 -10.57 29.43 2.90
C ILE A 18 -10.78 28.05 2.26
N HIS A 19 -12.03 27.70 1.95
CA HIS A 19 -12.35 26.58 1.07
C HIS A 19 -12.19 27.05 -0.39
N PRO A 20 -11.18 26.58 -1.16
CA PRO A 20 -11.22 26.70 -2.60
C PRO A 20 -12.20 25.65 -3.16
N PRO A 21 -13.01 26.00 -4.19
CA PRO A 21 -13.97 25.09 -4.77
C PRO A 21 -13.22 24.14 -5.70
N VAL A 22 -12.90 22.94 -5.22
CA VAL A 22 -12.47 21.86 -6.11
C VAL A 22 -13.30 20.64 -5.74
N ASN A 23 -14.18 20.25 -6.68
CA ASN A 23 -14.93 19.00 -6.69
C ASN A 23 -13.96 17.82 -6.80
N ILE A 24 -13.15 17.58 -5.78
CA ILE A 24 -12.60 16.26 -5.52
C ILE A 24 -13.64 15.60 -4.62
N PRO A 25 -14.27 14.49 -5.02
CA PRO A 25 -15.22 13.82 -4.15
C PRO A 25 -14.46 13.46 -2.86
N ASP A 26 -14.81 14.12 -1.77
CA ASP A 26 -14.28 13.92 -0.42
C ASP A 26 -14.22 12.41 -0.07
N SER A 27 -15.15 11.66 -0.69
CA SER A 27 -15.27 10.21 -0.75
C SER A 27 -14.00 9.42 -1.07
N ASP A 28 -13.09 9.92 -1.91
CA ASP A 28 -11.89 9.16 -2.33
C ASP A 28 -10.66 9.44 -1.47
N LEU A 29 -10.60 10.60 -0.82
CA LEU A 29 -9.52 10.97 0.11
C LEU A 29 -9.73 10.36 1.51
N ASN A 30 -10.98 10.05 1.86
CA ASN A 30 -11.35 9.43 3.14
C ASN A 30 -11.16 7.90 3.15
N LYS A 31 -10.63 7.30 2.07
CA LYS A 31 -10.35 5.86 1.93
C LYS A 31 -8.93 5.46 2.31
N ALA A 32 -8.25 6.25 3.15
CA ALA A 32 -6.94 5.87 3.64
C ALA A 32 -7.05 4.57 4.47
N ILE A 33 -6.43 3.49 4.00
CA ILE A 33 -6.43 2.19 4.69
C ILE A 33 -5.31 2.20 5.74
N PRO A 34 -5.63 2.12 7.06
CA PRO A 34 -4.60 2.02 8.08
C PRO A 34 -3.69 0.82 7.83
N GLY A 35 -2.37 1.01 7.97
CA GLY A 35 -1.38 -0.04 7.69
C GLY A 35 -0.95 -0.16 6.24
N TYR A 36 -1.43 0.71 5.34
CA TYR A 36 -0.87 0.84 3.99
C TYR A 36 0.60 1.30 4.06
N THR A 37 1.50 0.50 3.48
CA THR A 37 2.96 0.74 3.47
C THR A 37 3.49 1.22 2.12
N GLY A 38 2.60 1.44 1.15
CA GLY A 38 2.99 1.94 -0.18
C GLY A 38 3.32 3.43 -0.19
N PHE A 39 3.74 3.93 -1.35
CA PHE A 39 4.11 5.33 -1.53
C PHE A 39 2.89 6.26 -1.51
N ILE A 40 3.00 7.36 -0.77
CA ILE A 40 2.00 8.42 -0.70
C ILE A 40 2.67 9.72 -1.17
N PRO A 41 2.31 10.24 -2.37
CA PRO A 41 2.88 11.49 -2.88
C PRO A 41 2.75 12.63 -1.87
N ARG A 42 3.76 13.50 -1.78
CA ARG A 42 3.80 14.69 -0.90
C ARG A 42 3.67 14.42 0.61
N SER A 43 3.62 13.16 1.06
CA SER A 43 3.43 12.82 2.48
C SER A 43 4.58 13.20 3.41
N GLN A 44 5.78 13.45 2.88
CA GLN A 44 7.02 13.65 3.65
C GLN A 44 7.00 14.88 4.57
N ASN A 45 6.16 15.88 4.29
CA ASN A 45 6.12 17.15 5.03
C ASN A 45 4.97 17.24 6.03
N TYR A 46 4.20 16.16 6.19
CA TYR A 46 3.06 16.12 7.08
C TYR A 46 3.38 15.25 8.31
N PHE A 47 3.19 15.84 9.49
CA PHE A 47 3.50 15.22 10.77
C PHE A 47 2.41 15.55 11.79
N ALA A 48 2.45 14.91 12.96
CA ALA A 48 1.59 15.21 14.11
C ALA A 48 0.07 15.16 13.82
N CYS A 49 -0.35 14.39 12.83
CA CYS A 49 -1.76 14.13 12.53
C CYS A 49 -1.98 12.64 12.25
N SER A 50 -3.24 12.21 12.23
CA SER A 50 -3.57 10.81 11.94
C SER A 50 -3.15 10.42 10.52
N PHE A 51 -2.96 9.11 10.30
CA PHE A 51 -2.61 8.59 8.96
C PHE A 51 -3.59 9.07 7.89
N SER A 52 -4.90 9.03 8.16
CA SER A 52 -5.93 9.46 7.22
C SER A 52 -5.84 10.95 6.89
N GLU A 53 -5.59 11.79 7.89
CA GLU A 53 -5.41 13.23 7.66
C GLU A 53 -4.13 13.54 6.88
N ASN A 54 -3.05 12.82 7.17
CA ASN A 54 -1.79 12.92 6.46
C ASN A 54 -1.98 12.62 4.96
N CYS A 55 -2.62 11.49 4.65
CA CYS A 55 -2.97 11.09 3.28
C CYS A 55 -3.86 12.12 2.59
N ARG A 56 -4.90 12.59 3.28
CA ARG A 56 -5.84 13.58 2.74
C ARG A 56 -5.13 14.88 2.36
N LYS A 57 -4.32 15.43 3.27
CA LYS A 57 -3.59 16.69 3.03
C LYS A 57 -2.59 16.53 1.88
N ALA A 58 -1.78 15.47 1.91
CA ALA A 58 -0.75 15.22 0.92
C ALA A 58 -1.31 15.02 -0.50
N LEU A 59 -2.38 14.23 -0.63
CA LEU A 59 -3.03 14.01 -1.92
C LEU A 59 -3.72 15.28 -2.43
N THR A 60 -4.34 16.06 -1.53
CA THR A 60 -4.96 17.34 -1.89
C THR A 60 -3.93 18.31 -2.44
N GLU A 61 -2.79 18.47 -1.77
CA GLU A 61 -1.68 19.29 -2.26
C GLU A 61 -1.19 18.81 -3.62
N PHE A 62 -0.94 17.50 -3.76
CA PHE A 62 -0.47 16.90 -5.01
C PHE A 62 -1.39 17.21 -6.21
N TYR A 63 -2.71 17.03 -6.05
CA TYR A 63 -3.66 17.32 -7.13
C TYR A 63 -3.79 18.81 -7.42
N GLN A 64 -3.81 19.66 -6.39
CA GLN A 64 -3.85 21.12 -6.59
C GLN A 64 -2.64 21.63 -7.37
N GLU A 65 -1.44 21.16 -7.05
CA GLU A 65 -0.23 21.52 -7.77
C GLU A 65 -0.25 21.00 -9.20
N LYS A 66 -0.71 19.76 -9.43
CA LYS A 66 -0.90 19.21 -10.77
C LYS A 66 -1.80 20.11 -11.60
N HIS A 67 -2.95 20.54 -11.06
CA HIS A 67 -3.86 21.45 -11.73
C HIS A 67 -3.23 22.82 -12.03
N LYS A 68 -2.49 23.40 -11.08
CA LYS A 68 -1.78 24.68 -11.27
C LYS A 68 -0.71 24.57 -12.37
N ASN A 69 0.07 23.49 -12.37
CA ASN A 69 1.11 23.24 -13.36
C ASN A 69 0.52 23.03 -14.77
N ASP A 70 -0.62 22.34 -14.88
CA ASP A 70 -1.31 22.12 -16.15
C ASP A 70 -1.84 23.46 -16.72
N LEU A 71 -2.35 24.36 -15.87
CA LEU A 71 -2.80 25.70 -16.25
C LEU A 71 -1.63 26.62 -16.66
N GLN A 72 -0.53 26.63 -15.91
CA GLN A 72 0.64 27.47 -16.21
C GLN A 72 1.35 27.05 -17.50
N LYS A 73 1.50 25.75 -17.75
CA LYS A 73 2.06 25.22 -19.02
C LYS A 73 1.23 25.62 -20.24
N SER A 74 -0.07 25.87 -20.07
CA SER A 74 -0.95 26.35 -21.14
C SER A 74 -0.80 27.86 -21.42
N ALA A 75 -0.24 28.64 -20.51
CA ALA A 75 -0.14 30.10 -20.62
C ALA A 75 1.20 30.58 -21.19
N GLU A 76 2.31 29.88 -20.92
CA GLU A 76 3.67 30.36 -21.24
C GLU A 76 4.23 29.95 -22.60
N LEU A 77 3.56 29.09 -23.37
CA LEU A 77 4.13 28.59 -24.63
C LEU A 77 3.14 28.64 -25.81
N PRO A 78 2.97 29.79 -26.47
CA PRO A 78 2.12 29.86 -27.66
C PRO A 78 2.77 29.28 -28.93
N ILE A 79 4.11 29.22 -29.04
CA ILE A 79 4.77 28.91 -30.33
C ILE A 79 5.42 27.53 -30.38
N VAL A 80 6.15 27.09 -29.34
CA VAL A 80 6.83 25.78 -29.34
C VAL A 80 5.88 24.62 -28.99
N VAL A 81 4.81 24.89 -28.22
CA VAL A 81 3.79 23.88 -27.91
C VAL A 81 3.01 23.49 -29.16
N ASN A 82 2.85 24.31 -30.20
CA ASN A 82 2.13 23.85 -31.38
C ASN A 82 2.89 22.74 -32.12
N TYR A 83 4.22 22.86 -32.26
CA TYR A 83 5.05 21.83 -32.88
C TYR A 83 5.16 20.57 -32.02
N LEU A 84 5.36 20.71 -30.69
CA LEU A 84 5.38 19.56 -29.79
C LEU A 84 4.00 18.95 -29.56
N LYS A 85 2.89 19.69 -29.68
CA LYS A 85 1.53 19.15 -29.56
C LYS A 85 1.10 18.41 -30.83
N GLN A 86 1.58 18.84 -32.00
CA GLN A 86 1.45 18.08 -33.25
C GLN A 86 2.24 16.76 -33.21
N HIS A 87 3.34 16.71 -32.45
CA HIS A 87 4.15 15.48 -32.27
C HIS A 87 3.88 14.71 -30.95
N ALA A 88 3.21 15.29 -29.96
CA ALA A 88 2.75 14.66 -28.71
C ALA A 88 1.31 14.14 -28.81
N ASP A 89 0.64 14.39 -29.93
CA ASP A 89 -0.37 13.48 -30.49
C ASP A 89 0.27 12.19 -31.07
N GLY A 90 1.57 11.99 -30.79
CA GLY A 90 2.27 10.72 -30.85
C GLY A 90 1.62 9.68 -29.93
N LEU A 91 0.64 8.99 -30.51
CA LEU A 91 0.20 7.65 -30.15
C LEU A 91 -0.28 7.45 -28.71
N LYS A 92 -1.39 8.12 -28.33
CA LYS A 92 -2.38 7.45 -27.48
C LYS A 92 -3.20 6.49 -28.34
N VAL A 93 -2.54 5.57 -29.03
CA VAL A 93 -3.25 4.42 -29.58
C VAL A 93 -3.62 3.59 -28.36
N PRO A 94 -4.90 3.26 -28.13
CA PRO A 94 -5.24 2.24 -27.13
C PRO A 94 -4.36 1.03 -27.41
N LEU A 95 -3.65 0.52 -26.40
CA LEU A 95 -2.91 -0.72 -26.54
C LEU A 95 -3.91 -1.75 -27.06
N LYS A 96 -3.78 -2.11 -28.34
CA LYS A 96 -4.61 -3.15 -28.93
C LYS A 96 -4.11 -4.45 -28.34
N ALA A 97 -5.01 -5.18 -27.68
CA ALA A 97 -4.69 -6.50 -27.18
C ALA A 97 -4.08 -7.32 -28.33
N ILE A 98 -2.89 -7.88 -28.10
CA ILE A 98 -2.18 -8.70 -29.09
C ILE A 98 -3.05 -9.91 -29.48
N SER A 99 -3.95 -10.32 -28.58
CA SER A 99 -5.01 -11.28 -28.82
C SER A 99 -6.18 -11.02 -27.86
N ASN A 100 -7.41 -11.19 -28.33
CA ASN A 100 -8.62 -11.24 -27.48
C ASN A 100 -8.83 -12.64 -26.86
N GLN A 101 -7.96 -13.60 -27.19
CA GLN A 101 -8.01 -14.94 -26.62
C GLN A 101 -7.46 -14.89 -25.20
N ALA A 102 -8.30 -15.20 -24.22
CA ALA A 102 -7.86 -15.47 -22.87
C ALA A 102 -6.85 -16.63 -22.93
N PHE A 103 -5.60 -16.38 -22.51
CA PHE A 103 -4.62 -17.43 -22.34
C PHE A 103 -5.06 -18.30 -21.16
N SER A 104 -5.46 -19.54 -21.44
CA SER A 104 -5.70 -20.53 -20.39
C SER A 104 -4.34 -20.99 -19.87
N TYR A 105 -3.97 -20.54 -18.67
CA TYR A 105 -2.77 -21.05 -18.02
C TYR A 105 -3.07 -22.42 -17.41
N GLU A 106 -2.56 -23.46 -18.05
CA GLU A 106 -2.49 -24.79 -17.47
C GLU A 106 -1.06 -25.00 -16.94
N PRO A 107 -0.84 -25.01 -15.62
CA PRO A 107 0.47 -25.34 -15.08
C PRO A 107 0.81 -26.78 -15.47
N THR A 108 1.96 -26.99 -16.11
CA THR A 108 2.44 -28.34 -16.47
C THR A 108 2.57 -29.23 -15.24
N ASN A 109 3.00 -28.67 -14.11
CA ASN A 109 3.11 -29.35 -12.83
C ASN A 109 2.42 -28.51 -11.73
N PRO A 110 1.12 -28.69 -11.48
CA PRO A 110 0.47 -28.06 -10.33
C PRO A 110 1.08 -28.61 -9.03
N PHE A 111 1.39 -27.72 -8.08
CA PHE A 111 1.82 -28.15 -6.75
C PHE A 111 0.62 -28.73 -6.01
N THR A 112 0.53 -30.07 -5.98
CA THR A 112 -0.42 -30.79 -5.14
C THR A 112 0.32 -31.32 -3.92
N PRO A 113 0.08 -30.77 -2.71
CA PRO A 113 0.68 -31.35 -1.51
C PRO A 113 0.08 -32.75 -1.29
N ASP A 114 0.89 -33.80 -1.44
CA ASP A 114 0.47 -35.21 -1.34
C ASP A 114 -0.27 -35.53 -0.03
N ARG A 115 0.17 -34.95 1.08
CA ARG A 115 -0.38 -35.19 2.41
C ARG A 115 -0.03 -34.05 3.35
N ASN A 116 -0.76 -33.97 4.47
CA ASN A 116 -0.44 -33.05 5.54
C ASN A 116 1.03 -33.23 6.02
N PRO A 117 1.87 -32.18 6.03
CA PRO A 117 3.28 -32.26 6.43
C PRO A 117 3.53 -32.90 7.80
N TYR A 118 2.55 -32.89 8.70
CA TYR A 118 2.64 -33.58 10.00
C TYR A 118 2.77 -35.10 9.90
N HIS A 119 2.20 -35.72 8.85
CA HIS A 119 2.13 -37.17 8.70
C HIS A 119 3.13 -37.76 7.71
N LEU A 120 4.08 -36.94 7.23
CA LEU A 120 5.13 -37.38 6.32
C LEU A 120 6.34 -37.90 7.11
N ASP A 121 7.10 -38.81 6.49
CA ASP A 121 8.37 -39.28 7.03
C ASP A 121 9.42 -38.16 7.10
N ASP A 122 10.37 -38.28 8.04
CA ASP A 122 11.39 -37.25 8.30
C ASP A 122 12.21 -36.88 7.04
N ASP A 123 12.48 -37.86 6.18
CA ASP A 123 13.28 -37.71 4.96
C ASP A 123 12.45 -37.23 3.75
N HIS A 124 11.12 -37.15 3.87
CA HIS A 124 10.27 -36.78 2.75
C HIS A 124 10.61 -35.36 2.24
N PRO A 125 10.72 -35.14 0.91
CA PRO A 125 11.04 -33.83 0.36
C PRO A 125 10.03 -32.77 0.79
N ASN A 126 8.73 -33.11 0.79
CA ASN A 126 7.62 -32.21 1.08
C ASN A 126 7.27 -32.08 2.59
N LYS A 127 8.14 -32.52 3.51
CA LYS A 127 7.91 -32.35 4.96
C LYS A 127 8.25 -30.93 5.44
N TYR A 128 7.52 -29.94 4.95
CA TYR A 128 7.64 -28.55 5.35
C TYR A 128 6.37 -27.77 4.99
N PHE A 129 6.25 -26.55 5.51
CA PHE A 129 5.20 -25.63 5.08
C PHE A 129 5.77 -24.62 4.08
N MET A 130 4.98 -24.33 3.04
CA MET A 130 5.33 -23.33 2.04
C MET A 130 5.44 -21.94 2.68
N ALA A 131 6.29 -21.09 2.10
CA ALA A 131 6.35 -19.68 2.50
C ALA A 131 4.97 -19.02 2.35
N GLY A 132 4.59 -18.18 3.32
CA GLY A 132 3.27 -17.56 3.38
C GLY A 132 2.21 -18.38 4.11
N PHE A 133 2.54 -19.58 4.60
CA PHE A 133 1.66 -20.30 5.51
C PHE A 133 1.45 -19.51 6.82
N THR A 134 0.19 -19.23 7.14
CA THR A 134 -0.22 -18.41 8.29
C THR A 134 -0.65 -19.25 9.50
N GLY A 135 -0.71 -20.57 9.35
CA GLY A 135 -1.09 -21.48 10.44
C GLY A 135 0.02 -21.69 11.47
N HIS A 136 -0.34 -22.35 12.56
CA HIS A 136 0.62 -22.71 13.59
C HIS A 136 1.59 -23.81 13.11
N VAL A 137 2.88 -23.64 13.40
CA VAL A 137 3.91 -24.67 13.23
C VAL A 137 4.57 -24.94 14.60
N PRO A 138 4.40 -26.14 15.18
CA PRO A 138 5.02 -26.53 16.44
C PRO A 138 6.53 -26.38 16.41
N LYS A 139 7.15 -25.98 17.53
CA LYS A 139 8.61 -25.80 17.72
C LYS A 139 9.31 -24.78 16.80
N ALA A 140 8.64 -24.23 15.79
CA ALA A 140 9.24 -23.30 14.84
C ALA A 140 9.77 -22.01 15.49
N ARG A 141 9.14 -21.55 16.58
CA ARG A 141 9.53 -20.32 17.30
C ARG A 141 10.96 -20.34 17.83
N TYR A 142 11.51 -21.52 18.12
CA TYR A 142 12.86 -21.67 18.68
C TYR A 142 13.93 -21.87 17.61
N LEU A 143 13.52 -21.98 16.34
CA LEU A 143 14.41 -22.20 15.20
C LEU A 143 14.51 -20.90 14.41
N ILE A 144 15.70 -20.28 14.45
CA ILE A 144 15.96 -18.98 13.82
C ILE A 144 17.16 -19.06 12.86
N GLY A 145 17.29 -18.09 11.95
CA GLY A 145 18.45 -17.95 11.06
C GLY A 145 18.45 -18.87 9.84
N LYS A 146 17.30 -19.44 9.45
CA LYS A 146 17.13 -20.26 8.24
C LYS A 146 15.90 -19.82 7.46
N SER A 147 15.76 -20.28 6.22
CA SER A 147 14.55 -20.06 5.43
C SER A 147 13.33 -20.73 6.05
N TYR A 148 12.13 -20.22 5.76
CA TYR A 148 10.89 -20.73 6.33
C TYR A 148 10.65 -22.24 6.05
N PRO A 149 10.85 -22.77 4.83
CA PRO A 149 10.78 -24.22 4.58
C PRO A 149 11.76 -25.03 5.42
N ALA A 150 12.99 -24.52 5.60
CA ALA A 150 14.01 -25.20 6.40
C ALA A 150 13.64 -25.22 7.90
N ILE A 151 13.16 -24.09 8.43
CA ILE A 151 12.67 -23.99 9.82
C ILE A 151 11.52 -24.97 10.04
N THR A 152 10.50 -24.94 9.18
CA THR A 152 9.30 -25.75 9.37
C THR A 152 9.57 -27.24 9.22
N LYS A 153 10.46 -27.67 8.31
CA LYS A 153 10.93 -29.06 8.23
C LYS A 153 11.57 -29.52 9.54
N GLN A 154 12.52 -28.75 10.05
CA GLN A 154 13.21 -29.08 11.29
C GLN A 154 12.24 -29.11 12.48
N ALA A 155 11.31 -28.17 12.53
CA ALA A 155 10.31 -28.08 13.59
C ALA A 155 9.39 -29.31 13.63
N LEU A 156 8.92 -29.77 12.46
CA LEU A 156 8.09 -30.97 12.32
C LEU A 156 8.83 -32.24 12.76
N ILE A 157 10.12 -32.37 12.40
CA ILE A 157 10.96 -33.51 12.82
C ILE A 157 11.14 -33.51 14.35
N LEU A 158 11.47 -32.34 14.94
CA LEU A 158 11.64 -32.21 16.40
C LEU A 158 10.34 -32.55 17.15
N PHE A 159 9.21 -32.05 16.67
CA PHE A 159 7.90 -32.34 17.23
C PHE A 159 7.56 -33.83 17.16
N GLY A 160 7.78 -34.48 16.03
CA GLY A 160 7.53 -35.91 15.87
C GLY A 160 8.39 -36.80 16.80
N LYS A 161 9.62 -36.38 17.09
CA LYS A 161 10.51 -37.08 18.04
C LYS A 161 10.03 -36.95 19.49
N GLU A 162 9.48 -35.79 19.85
CA GLU A 162 8.90 -35.57 21.18
C GLU A 162 7.63 -36.38 21.40
N GLN A 163 6.78 -36.50 20.38
CA GLN A 163 5.53 -37.29 20.46
C GLN A 163 5.76 -38.80 20.57
N LYS A 164 6.96 -39.29 20.26
CA LYS A 164 7.35 -40.71 20.36
C LYS A 164 8.08 -41.03 21.66
N ARG A 165 8.37 -40.03 22.50
CA ARG A 165 8.96 -40.20 23.83
C ARG A 165 7.87 -40.42 24.86
#